data_AF-A0A3P7FCU6-F1
#
_entry.id   AF-A0A3P7FCU6-F1
#
_cell.length_a   1.000
_cell.length_b   1.000
_cell.length_c   1.000
_cell.angle_alpha   90.00
_cell.angle_beta   90.00
_cell.angle_gamma   90.00
#
_symmetry.space_group_name_H-M   'P 1'
#
loop_
_entity.id
_entity.type
_entity.pdbx_description
1 polymer ?
#
loop_
_entity_poly.entity_id
_entity_poly.type
_entity_poly.pdbx_seq_one_letter_code
_entity_poly.pdbx_strand_id
1 'polypeptide(L)'
;MKLQVFMSSLDIKQVEESIDTALHEINTKSISQLIIAFPPNDKLDIDPSVPTEVEEWLSHILPFWTQLETLVRTHKVNTLGVADLDYEQLKALYESTNDHRPMIDHYSTEHCCTVPPELREYAKQKDIQLLTHNDPNLYSINERLDATTRKLFGNEHFDLLFIARLTVWLRSRSIIVGKGYILKFIRKIS
;
A
#
# COMPACT_ATOMS: atom_id res chain seq x y z
N MET A 1 -6.24 -13.01 5.07
CA MET A 1 -4.91 -12.65 4.52
C MET A 1 -4.86 -11.15 4.27
N LYS A 2 -3.73 -10.52 4.60
CA LYS A 2 -3.43 -9.12 4.33
C LYS A 2 -2.31 -9.04 3.29
N LEU A 3 -2.47 -8.24 2.26
CA LEU A 3 -1.44 -7.94 1.26
C LEU A 3 -1.22 -6.42 1.25
N GLN A 4 0.00 -5.99 1.54
CA GLN A 4 0.39 -4.58 1.44
C GLN A 4 1.32 -4.42 0.24
N VAL A 5 0.94 -3.57 -0.70
CA VAL A 5 1.70 -3.33 -1.94
C VAL A 5 2.35 -1.96 -1.84
N PHE A 6 3.67 -1.95 -1.91
CA PHE A 6 4.51 -0.77 -2.01
C PHE A 6 4.82 -0.53 -3.48
N MET A 7 4.27 0.55 -4.02
CA MET A 7 4.26 0.83 -5.46
C MET A 7 5.42 1.75 -5.86
N SER A 8 5.96 1.56 -7.06
CA SER A 8 6.91 2.54 -7.65
C SER A 8 6.20 3.64 -8.43
N SER A 9 4.97 3.39 -8.88
CA SER A 9 4.13 4.35 -9.62
C SER A 9 2.66 3.99 -9.46
N LEU A 10 1.73 4.88 -9.83
CA LEU A 10 0.29 4.63 -9.81
C LEU A 10 -0.16 3.73 -10.98
N ASP A 11 0.42 2.54 -11.09
CA ASP A 11 0.10 1.55 -12.11
C ASP A 11 -0.65 0.36 -11.48
N ILE A 12 -1.92 0.18 -11.88
CA ILE A 12 -2.78 -0.90 -11.38
C ILE A 12 -2.17 -2.29 -11.63
N LYS A 13 -1.36 -2.45 -12.68
CA LYS A 13 -0.72 -3.74 -13.00
C LYS A 13 0.21 -4.21 -11.88
N GLN A 14 0.87 -3.30 -11.17
CA GLN A 14 1.69 -3.65 -10.02
C GLN A 14 0.85 -4.31 -8.92
N VAL A 15 -0.38 -3.82 -8.71
CA VAL A 15 -1.32 -4.36 -7.74
C VAL A 15 -1.89 -5.69 -8.22
N GLU A 16 -2.35 -5.77 -9.47
CA GLU A 16 -2.91 -6.98 -10.06
C GLU A 16 -1.91 -8.14 -10.05
N GLU A 17 -0.67 -7.90 -10.46
CA GLU A 17 0.38 -8.90 -10.42
C GLU A 17 0.73 -9.34 -8.99
N SER A 18 0.77 -8.39 -8.05
CA SER A 18 0.98 -8.69 -6.62
C SER A 18 -0.13 -9.58 -6.06
N ILE A 19 -1.38 -9.30 -6.43
CA ILE A 19 -2.55 -10.08 -6.02
C ILE A 19 -2.46 -11.48 -6.62
N ASP A 20 -2.30 -11.59 -7.93
CA ASP A 20 -2.32 -12.88 -8.62
C ASP A 20 -1.17 -13.78 -8.14
N THR A 21 0.01 -13.20 -7.91
CA THR A 21 1.15 -13.92 -7.30
C THR A 21 0.82 -14.37 -5.87
N ALA A 22 0.29 -13.50 -5.01
CA ALA A 22 -0.03 -13.86 -3.64
C ALA A 22 -1.12 -14.95 -3.56
N LEU A 23 -2.15 -14.85 -4.41
CA LEU A 23 -3.23 -15.84 -4.49
C LEU A 23 -2.72 -17.21 -4.94
N HIS A 24 -1.81 -17.24 -5.92
CA HIS A 24 -1.14 -18.44 -6.38
C HIS A 24 -0.32 -19.08 -5.24
N GLU A 25 0.55 -18.31 -4.59
CA GLU A 25 1.47 -18.82 -3.55
C GLU A 25 0.75 -19.40 -2.34
N ILE A 26 -0.39 -18.83 -1.94
CA ILE A 26 -1.16 -19.34 -0.79
C ILE A 26 -2.36 -20.21 -1.16
N ASN A 27 -2.57 -20.46 -2.46
CA ASN A 27 -3.70 -21.23 -2.99
C ASN A 27 -5.05 -20.76 -2.43
N THR A 28 -5.34 -19.45 -2.53
CA THR A 28 -6.63 -18.88 -2.14
C THR A 28 -7.26 -18.07 -3.27
N LYS A 29 -8.55 -17.75 -3.14
CA LYS A 29 -9.32 -17.08 -4.19
C LYS A 29 -9.43 -15.56 -4.03
N SER A 30 -9.17 -15.03 -2.84
CA SER A 30 -9.28 -13.59 -2.59
C SER A 30 -8.35 -13.09 -1.49
N ILE A 31 -7.95 -11.82 -1.62
CA ILE A 31 -7.25 -11.06 -0.59
C ILE A 31 -8.29 -10.51 0.40
N SER A 32 -8.11 -10.78 1.69
CA SER A 32 -9.06 -10.26 2.69
C SER A 32 -8.89 -8.75 2.93
N GLN A 33 -7.65 -8.26 2.93
CA GLN A 33 -7.31 -6.85 3.12
C GLN A 33 -6.17 -6.50 2.15
N LEU A 34 -6.43 -5.60 1.20
CA LEU A 34 -5.42 -5.02 0.34
C LEU A 34 -5.09 -3.63 0.85
N ILE A 35 -3.81 -3.38 1.10
CA ILE A 35 -3.30 -2.10 1.59
C ILE A 35 -2.36 -1.54 0.54
N ILE A 36 -2.60 -0.30 0.13
CA ILE A 36 -1.75 0.40 -0.84
C ILE A 36 -0.85 1.38 -0.10
N ALA A 37 0.46 1.20 -0.25
CA ALA A 37 1.44 2.23 0.06
C ALA A 37 1.77 2.95 -1.27
N PHE A 38 1.34 4.21 -1.35
CA PHE A 38 1.52 5.04 -2.53
C PHE A 38 3.01 5.29 -2.83
N PRO A 39 3.37 5.52 -4.10
CA PRO A 39 4.75 5.70 -4.48
C PRO A 39 5.34 6.98 -3.88
N PRO A 40 6.62 6.97 -3.46
CA PRO A 40 7.35 8.17 -3.05
C PRO A 40 7.69 9.00 -4.30
N ASN A 41 6.72 9.77 -4.77
CA ASN A 41 6.80 10.60 -5.96
C ASN A 41 6.66 12.06 -5.54
N ASP A 42 7.49 12.96 -6.08
CA ASP A 42 7.42 14.41 -5.83
C ASP A 42 6.01 14.99 -6.05
N LYS A 43 5.19 14.39 -6.93
CA LYS A 43 3.79 14.82 -7.16
C LYS A 43 2.80 14.39 -6.08
N LEU A 44 3.18 13.42 -5.25
CA LEU A 44 2.37 12.91 -4.14
C LEU A 44 2.92 13.32 -2.77
N ASP A 45 4.14 13.86 -2.74
CA ASP A 45 4.74 14.47 -1.56
C ASP A 45 4.23 15.93 -1.45
N ILE A 46 3.22 16.11 -0.61
CA ILE A 46 2.49 17.37 -0.45
C ILE A 46 2.58 17.89 0.99
N ASP A 47 2.36 19.18 1.19
CA ASP A 47 2.05 19.73 2.51
C ASP A 47 0.55 19.54 2.81
N PRO A 48 0.16 18.62 3.72
CA PRO A 48 -1.24 18.38 4.03
C PRO A 48 -1.92 19.56 4.73
N SER A 49 -1.16 20.55 5.21
CA SER A 49 -1.73 21.79 5.76
C SER A 49 -2.20 22.77 4.67
N VAL A 50 -1.90 22.50 3.40
CA VAL A 50 -2.30 23.31 2.24
C VAL A 50 -3.44 22.61 1.48
N PRO A 51 -4.70 23.09 1.60
CA PRO A 51 -5.86 22.41 1.00
C PRO A 51 -5.77 22.18 -0.52
N THR A 52 -5.17 23.11 -1.26
CA THR A 52 -5.00 22.98 -2.71
C THR A 52 -4.04 21.86 -3.11
N GLU A 53 -3.03 21.58 -2.29
CA GLU A 53 -2.11 20.45 -2.54
C GLU A 53 -2.78 19.11 -2.23
N VAL A 54 -3.63 19.05 -1.19
CA VAL A 54 -4.47 17.87 -0.90
C VAL A 54 -5.45 17.60 -2.05
N GLU A 55 -6.06 18.63 -2.62
CA GLU A 55 -6.92 18.51 -3.80
C GLU A 55 -6.14 18.01 -5.04
N GLU A 56 -4.92 18.50 -5.26
CA GLU A 56 -4.05 18.04 -6.35
C GLU A 56 -3.64 16.58 -6.17
N TRP A 57 -3.18 16.20 -4.98
CA TRP A 57 -2.89 14.81 -4.60
C TRP A 57 -4.10 13.91 -4.86
N LEU A 58 -5.28 14.31 -4.39
CA LEU A 58 -6.51 13.55 -4.55
C LEU A 58 -6.86 13.36 -6.03
N SER A 59 -6.64 14.39 -6.87
CA SER A 59 -6.87 14.32 -8.32
C SER A 59 -6.01 13.25 -9.01
N HIS A 60 -4.82 12.97 -8.48
CA HIS A 60 -3.94 11.90 -8.93
C HIS A 60 -4.37 10.53 -8.40
N ILE A 61 -4.87 10.45 -7.17
CA ILE A 61 -5.24 9.19 -6.53
C ILE A 61 -6.59 8.64 -7.00
N LEU A 62 -7.62 9.48 -7.20
CA LEU A 62 -8.98 9.01 -7.51
C LEU A 62 -9.10 8.13 -8.76
N PRO A 63 -8.45 8.44 -9.91
CA PRO A 63 -8.49 7.56 -11.08
C PRO A 63 -7.85 6.19 -10.81
N PHE A 64 -6.82 6.14 -9.98
CA PHE A 64 -6.18 4.91 -9.55
C PHE A 64 -7.08 4.15 -8.55
N TRP A 65 -7.68 4.84 -7.58
CA TRP A 65 -8.58 4.24 -6.60
C TRP A 65 -9.79 3.57 -7.26
N THR A 66 -10.40 4.23 -8.26
CA THR A 66 -11.51 3.66 -9.03
C THR A 66 -11.16 2.30 -9.68
N GLN A 67 -9.90 2.11 -10.06
CA GLN A 67 -9.42 0.82 -10.58
C GLN A 67 -9.31 -0.22 -9.45
N LEU A 68 -8.85 0.16 -8.25
CA LEU A 68 -8.85 -0.71 -7.06
C LEU A 68 -10.26 -1.15 -6.68
N GLU A 69 -11.26 -0.27 -6.78
CA GLU A 69 -12.66 -0.61 -6.51
C GLU A 69 -13.17 -1.74 -7.43
N THR A 70 -12.64 -1.83 -8.66
CA THR A 70 -12.95 -2.95 -9.58
C THR A 70 -12.50 -4.30 -9.02
N LEU A 71 -11.39 -4.34 -8.27
CA LEU A 71 -10.88 -5.56 -7.64
C LEU A 71 -11.81 -6.06 -6.53
N VAL A 72 -12.57 -5.15 -5.90
CA VAL A 72 -13.59 -5.49 -4.91
C VAL A 72 -14.87 -5.96 -5.59
N ARG A 73 -15.34 -5.25 -6.63
CA ARG A 73 -16.51 -5.66 -7.42
C ARG A 73 -16.35 -7.04 -8.04
N THR A 74 -15.13 -7.41 -8.42
CA THR A 74 -14.80 -8.73 -8.99
C THR A 74 -14.48 -9.78 -7.92
N HIS A 75 -14.65 -9.46 -6.64
CA HIS A 75 -14.40 -10.34 -5.49
C HIS A 75 -12.96 -10.88 -5.35
N LYS A 76 -11.98 -10.29 -6.04
CA LYS A 76 -10.55 -10.58 -5.83
C LYS A 76 -10.06 -10.03 -4.50
N VAL A 77 -10.65 -8.92 -4.03
CA VAL A 77 -10.31 -8.23 -2.78
C VAL A 77 -11.57 -7.99 -1.96
N ASN A 78 -11.51 -8.21 -0.64
CA ASN A 78 -12.69 -7.98 0.23
C ASN A 78 -12.72 -6.58 0.83
N THR A 79 -11.56 -5.99 1.15
CA THR A 79 -11.45 -4.70 1.84
C THR A 79 -10.22 -3.95 1.34
N LEU A 80 -10.41 -2.66 1.02
CA LEU A 80 -9.34 -1.75 0.63
C LEU A 80 -8.86 -0.94 1.82
N GLY A 81 -7.58 -0.62 1.79
CA GLY A 81 -6.91 0.23 2.76
C GLY A 81 -5.72 0.93 2.13
N VAL A 82 -5.19 1.88 2.88
CA VAL A 82 -4.03 2.69 2.55
C VAL A 82 -2.97 2.51 3.64
N ALA A 83 -1.74 2.94 3.35
CA ALA A 83 -0.70 3.03 4.35
C ALA A 83 -0.23 4.49 4.45
N ASP A 84 0.08 4.90 5.67
CA ASP A 84 0.79 6.14 5.98
C ASP A 84 0.12 7.43 5.45
N LEU A 85 -1.22 7.48 5.42
CA LEU A 85 -1.91 8.75 5.14
C LEU A 85 -2.06 9.59 6.39
N ASP A 86 -1.93 10.90 6.25
CA ASP A 86 -2.34 11.83 7.31
C ASP A 86 -3.87 12.00 7.35
N TYR A 87 -4.33 12.80 8.32
CA TYR A 87 -5.75 13.09 8.52
C TYR A 87 -6.41 13.72 7.29
N GLU A 88 -5.81 14.73 6.66
CA GLU A 88 -6.42 15.45 5.54
C GLU A 88 -6.45 14.57 4.28
N GLN A 89 -5.38 13.83 4.01
CA GLN A 89 -5.32 12.86 2.90
C GLN A 89 -6.35 11.73 3.08
N LEU A 90 -6.42 11.10 4.26
CA LEU A 90 -7.36 10.01 4.53
C LEU A 90 -8.80 10.50 4.45
N LYS A 91 -9.09 11.69 4.99
CA LYS A 91 -10.41 12.30 4.92
C LYS A 91 -10.80 12.60 3.48
N ALA A 92 -9.94 13.27 2.72
CA ALA A 92 -10.19 13.62 1.32
C ALA A 92 -10.51 12.38 0.47
N LEU A 93 -9.72 11.31 0.61
CA LEU A 93 -9.95 10.06 -0.11
C LEU A 93 -11.24 9.35 0.33
N TYR A 94 -11.49 9.27 1.64
CA TYR A 94 -12.69 8.61 2.18
C TYR A 94 -13.99 9.31 1.77
N GLU A 95 -14.02 10.64 1.80
CA GLU A 95 -15.21 11.44 1.48
C GLU A 95 -15.46 11.51 -0.03
N SER A 96 -14.42 11.35 -0.85
CA SER A 96 -14.51 11.39 -2.32
C SER A 96 -14.81 10.02 -2.96
N THR A 97 -14.84 8.95 -2.17
CA THR A 97 -15.12 7.58 -2.64
C THR A 97 -16.48 7.11 -2.12
N ASN A 98 -17.27 6.45 -2.98
CA ASN A 98 -18.65 6.06 -2.64
C ASN A 98 -18.82 4.56 -2.45
N ASP A 99 -18.27 3.75 -3.37
CA ASP A 99 -18.52 2.32 -3.43
C ASP A 99 -17.63 1.54 -2.46
N HIS A 100 -16.31 1.77 -2.50
CA HIS A 100 -15.35 1.04 -1.68
C HIS A 100 -14.29 1.98 -1.10
N ARG A 101 -14.61 2.52 0.09
CA ARG A 101 -13.77 3.44 0.85
C ARG A 101 -12.52 2.77 1.46
N PRO A 102 -11.44 3.52 1.75
CA PRO A 102 -10.33 3.03 2.54
C PRO A 102 -10.79 2.75 3.98
N MET A 103 -11.00 1.48 4.32
CA MET A 103 -11.47 1.07 5.66
C MET A 103 -10.34 0.73 6.63
N ILE A 104 -9.09 0.84 6.16
CA ILE A 104 -7.88 0.59 6.92
C ILE A 104 -6.89 1.67 6.54
N ASP A 105 -6.25 2.25 7.54
CA ASP A 105 -5.02 3.01 7.37
C ASP A 105 -3.92 2.32 8.18
N HIS A 106 -2.86 1.91 7.48
CA HIS A 106 -1.76 1.17 8.03
C HIS A 106 -0.63 2.14 8.32
N TYR A 107 -0.56 2.57 9.56
CA TYR A 107 0.28 3.66 10.01
C TYR A 107 1.65 3.15 10.49
N SER A 108 2.73 3.77 10.04
CA SER A 108 4.09 3.44 10.42
C SER A 108 4.38 3.81 11.88
N THR A 109 4.99 2.87 12.59
CA THR A 109 5.46 3.07 13.97
C THR A 109 6.76 3.86 14.07
N GLU A 110 7.44 4.13 12.95
CA GLU A 110 8.66 4.95 12.94
C GLU A 110 8.35 6.42 13.29
N HIS A 111 7.16 6.92 12.94
CA HIS A 111 6.68 8.27 13.26
C HIS A 111 6.06 8.36 14.67
N CYS A 112 6.82 7.99 15.71
CA CYS A 112 6.45 8.16 17.13
C CYS A 112 5.17 7.42 17.60
N CYS A 113 5.16 6.96 18.85
CA CYS A 113 4.15 6.05 19.41
C CYS A 113 2.70 6.58 19.46
N THR A 114 2.44 7.83 19.08
CA THR A 114 1.12 8.46 19.20
C THR A 114 0.62 8.94 17.85
N VAL A 115 -0.36 8.22 17.32
CA VAL A 115 -1.21 8.67 16.21
C VAL A 115 -1.80 10.05 16.54
N PRO A 116 -1.78 11.03 15.60
CA PRO A 116 -2.39 12.33 15.79
C PRO A 116 -3.86 12.25 16.27
N PRO A 117 -4.29 13.04 17.27
CA PRO A 117 -5.63 12.97 17.84
C PRO A 117 -6.76 13.10 16.82
N GLU A 118 -6.61 13.99 15.84
CA GLU A 118 -7.56 14.25 14.76
C GLU A 118 -7.74 13.03 13.84
N LEU A 119 -6.63 12.41 13.43
CA LEU A 119 -6.65 11.18 12.63
C LEU A 119 -7.36 10.05 13.40
N ARG A 120 -7.04 9.90 14.69
CA ARG A 120 -7.67 8.88 15.55
C ARG A 120 -9.17 9.09 15.72
N GLU A 121 -9.61 10.32 15.97
CA GLU A 121 -11.02 10.63 16.17
C GLU A 121 -11.81 10.45 14.86
N TYR A 122 -11.25 10.90 13.74
CA TYR A 122 -11.86 10.70 12.43
C TYR A 122 -11.98 9.21 12.07
N ALA A 123 -10.89 8.45 12.24
CA ALA A 123 -10.90 7.02 11.97
C ALA A 123 -11.94 6.29 12.83
N LYS A 124 -12.05 6.65 14.12
CA LYS A 124 -13.09 6.13 15.02
C LYS A 124 -14.50 6.50 14.55
N GLN A 125 -14.72 7.75 14.13
CA GLN A 125 -16.02 8.22 13.65
C GLN A 125 -16.48 7.48 12.39
N LYS A 126 -15.53 7.14 11.50
CA LYS A 126 -15.78 6.51 10.20
C LYS A 126 -15.60 4.98 10.20
N ASP A 127 -15.34 4.39 11.37
CA ASP A 127 -15.02 2.96 11.56
C ASP A 127 -13.84 2.48 10.69
N ILE A 128 -12.83 3.34 10.53
CA ILE A 128 -11.57 3.02 9.85
C ILE A 128 -10.61 2.39 10.86
N GLN A 129 -10.04 1.25 10.50
CA GLN A 129 -9.06 0.55 11.33
C GLN A 129 -7.69 1.19 11.17
N LEU A 130 -7.19 1.81 12.24
CA LEU A 130 -5.79 2.22 12.34
C LEU A 130 -4.95 1.03 12.80
N LEU A 131 -4.21 0.44 11.87
CA LEU A 131 -3.31 -0.68 12.14
C LEU A 131 -1.87 -0.18 12.11
N THR A 132 -0.98 -0.77 12.90
CA THR A 132 0.42 -0.37 12.93
C THR A 132 1.31 -1.29 12.10
N HIS A 133 2.33 -0.74 11.44
CA HIS A 133 3.43 -1.51 10.85
C HIS A 133 4.81 -0.90 11.10
N ASN A 134 5.84 -1.67 10.79
CA ASN A 134 7.26 -1.30 10.91
C ASN A 134 8.01 -1.69 9.62
N ASP A 135 7.35 -1.54 8.48
CA ASP A 135 7.97 -1.92 7.21
C ASP A 135 9.03 -0.91 6.80
N PRO A 136 10.13 -1.37 6.18
CA PRO A 136 11.08 -0.45 5.58
C PRO A 136 10.43 0.31 4.42
N ASN A 137 10.78 1.58 4.27
CA ASN A 137 10.44 2.37 3.09
C ASN A 137 11.07 1.76 1.82
N LEU A 138 10.34 1.82 0.70
CA LEU A 138 10.83 1.50 -0.65
C LEU A 138 12.20 2.12 -0.97
N TYR A 139 12.45 3.36 -0.57
CA TYR A 139 13.74 4.03 -0.81
C TYR A 139 14.91 3.22 -0.22
N SER A 140 14.78 2.79 1.04
CA SER A 140 15.82 1.99 1.71
C SER A 140 16.04 0.63 1.04
N ILE A 141 14.99 0.07 0.43
CA ILE A 141 15.09 -1.20 -0.28
C ILE A 141 15.73 -1.00 -1.65
N ASN A 142 15.41 0.08 -2.35
CA ASN A 142 16.05 0.45 -3.63
C ASN A 142 17.57 0.63 -3.48
N GLU A 143 18.03 1.31 -2.43
CA GLU A 143 19.47 1.44 -2.15
C GLU A 143 20.17 0.08 -1.98
N ARG A 144 19.46 -0.91 -1.43
CA ARG A 144 19.97 -2.28 -1.21
C ARG A 144 19.79 -3.19 -2.41
N LEU A 145 18.84 -2.89 -3.29
CA LEU A 145 18.54 -3.68 -4.49
C LEU A 145 19.80 -3.76 -5.35
N ASP A 146 20.41 -2.62 -5.61
CA ASP A 146 21.60 -2.46 -6.43
C ASP A 146 22.77 -3.36 -6.01
N ALA A 147 23.07 -3.38 -4.70
CA ALA A 147 24.13 -4.24 -4.16
C ALA A 147 23.77 -5.74 -4.25
N THR A 148 22.47 -6.06 -4.19
CA THR A 148 21.96 -7.44 -4.22
C THR A 148 21.91 -7.97 -5.64
N THR A 149 21.37 -7.20 -6.58
CA THR A 149 21.28 -7.55 -8.01
C THR A 149 22.67 -7.65 -8.61
N ARG A 150 23.63 -6.79 -8.21
CA ARG A 150 25.02 -6.92 -8.67
C ARG A 150 25.66 -8.27 -8.34
N LYS A 151 25.35 -8.83 -7.17
CA LYS A 151 25.84 -10.15 -6.76
C LYS A 151 25.19 -11.30 -7.53
N LEU A 152 23.94 -11.12 -7.96
CA LEU A 152 23.15 -12.18 -8.62
C LEU A 152 23.25 -12.15 -10.15
N PHE A 153 23.36 -10.95 -10.73
CA PHE A 153 23.21 -10.69 -12.17
C PHE A 153 24.40 -9.92 -12.77
N GLY A 154 25.45 -9.62 -12.00
CA GLY A 154 26.61 -8.88 -12.49
C GLY A 154 26.34 -7.38 -12.63
N ASN A 155 26.92 -6.72 -13.64
CA ASN A 155 26.82 -5.26 -13.79
C ASN A 155 25.50 -4.78 -14.41
N GLU A 156 24.47 -5.62 -14.38
CA GLU A 156 23.14 -5.29 -14.87
C GLU A 156 22.42 -4.36 -13.86
N HIS A 157 21.79 -3.32 -14.38
CA HIS A 157 20.99 -2.39 -13.58
C HIS A 157 19.52 -2.81 -13.59
N PHE A 158 18.85 -2.65 -12.44
CA PHE A 158 17.45 -3.03 -12.30
C PHE A 158 16.67 -1.95 -11.56
N ASP A 159 15.46 -1.68 -12.02
CA ASP A 159 14.50 -0.81 -11.34
C ASP A 159 13.51 -1.67 -10.57
N LEU A 160 13.26 -1.32 -9.30
CA LEU A 160 12.21 -1.97 -8.51
C LEU A 160 10.85 -1.50 -9.01
N LEU A 161 10.00 -2.45 -9.38
CA LEU A 161 8.62 -2.14 -9.77
C LEU A 161 7.70 -2.11 -8.57
N PHE A 162 7.71 -3.16 -7.76
CA PHE A 162 6.91 -3.18 -6.53
C PHE A 162 7.48 -4.15 -5.51
N ILE A 163 7.04 -3.95 -4.28
CA ILE A 163 7.19 -4.93 -3.20
C ILE A 163 5.81 -5.20 -2.63
N ALA A 164 5.46 -6.46 -2.45
CA ALA A 164 4.24 -6.83 -1.76
C ALA A 164 4.57 -7.65 -0.53
N ARG A 165 4.06 -7.23 0.62
CA ARG A 165 4.16 -7.97 1.87
C ARG A 165 2.87 -8.71 2.13
N LEU A 166 2.99 -10.02 2.19
CA LEU A 166 1.93 -10.95 2.50
C LEU A 166 1.94 -11.28 4.00
N THR A 167 0.78 -11.20 4.67
CA THR A 167 0.60 -11.65 6.07
C THR A 167 -0.65 -12.53 6.20
N VAL A 168 -0.47 -13.72 6.78
CA VAL A 168 -1.54 -14.68 7.04
C VAL A 168 -1.80 -14.74 8.54
N TRP A 169 -3.05 -14.46 8.92
CA TRP A 169 -3.49 -14.43 10.31
C TRP A 169 -4.37 -15.62 10.63
N LEU A 170 -4.10 -16.28 11.76
CA LEU A 170 -5.05 -17.17 12.42
C LEU A 170 -5.95 -16.33 13.33
N ARG A 171 -7.12 -15.92 12.80
CA ARG A 171 -8.04 -14.99 13.48
C ARG A 171 -8.50 -15.46 14.86
N SER A 172 -8.73 -16.76 15.05
CA SER A 172 -9.18 -17.31 16.34
C SER A 172 -8.18 -17.15 17.48
N ARG A 173 -6.91 -16.86 17.17
CA ARG A 173 -5.85 -16.67 18.15
C ARG A 173 -5.15 -15.32 18.03
N SER A 174 -5.53 -14.48 17.06
CA SER A 174 -4.84 -13.23 16.74
C SER A 174 -3.32 -13.42 16.54
N ILE A 175 -2.91 -14.52 15.89
CA ILE A 175 -1.50 -14.85 15.63
C ILE A 175 -1.20 -14.78 14.14
N ILE A 176 -0.03 -14.24 13.78
CA ILE A 176 0.53 -14.35 12.42
C ILE A 176 1.09 -15.77 12.25
N VAL A 177 0.55 -16.51 11.30
CA VAL A 177 1.01 -17.88 10.96
C VAL A 177 1.87 -17.92 9.70
N GLY A 178 1.93 -16.83 8.95
CA GLY A 178 2.77 -16.70 7.76
C GLY A 178 3.05 -15.25 7.43
N LYS A 179 4.29 -14.98 7.01
CA LYS A 179 4.73 -13.69 6.48
C LYS A 179 5.61 -13.96 5.27
N GLY A 180 5.36 -13.28 4.17
CA GLY A 180 6.09 -13.43 2.91
C GLY A 180 6.29 -12.09 2.22
N TYR A 181 7.25 -12.05 1.30
CA TYR A 181 7.54 -10.88 0.49
C TYR A 181 7.64 -11.29 -0.97
N ILE A 182 7.02 -10.50 -1.84
CA ILE A 182 7.09 -10.61 -3.29
C ILE A 182 7.80 -9.35 -3.76
N LEU A 183 8.84 -9.49 -4.58
CA LEU A 183 9.56 -8.36 -5.14
C LEU A 183 9.62 -8.56 -6.65
N LYS A 184 9.28 -7.52 -7.41
CA LYS A 184 9.47 -7.49 -8.86
C LYS A 184 10.41 -6.35 -9.21
N PHE A 185 11.43 -6.67 -9.99
CA PHE A 185 12.36 -5.70 -10.55
C PHE A 185 12.57 -6.00 -12.03
N ILE A 186 12.81 -4.97 -12.82
CA ILE A 186 12.99 -5.05 -14.27
C ILE A 186 14.39 -4.59 -14.63
N ARG A 187 15.04 -5.30 -15.55
CA ARG A 187 16.34 -4.91 -16.08
C ARG A 187 16.21 -3.60 -16.84
N LYS A 188 17.03 -2.62 -16.49
CA LYS A 188 17.15 -1.35 -17.21
C LYS A 188 17.94 -1.58 -18.48
N ILE A 189 17.27 -1.54 -19.62
CA ILE A 189 17.93 -1.58 -20.93
C ILE A 189 18.33 -0.14 -21.25
N SER A 190 19.62 0.15 -21.13
CA SER A 190 20.22 1.40 -21.60
C SER A 190 20.31 1.43 -23.11
#